data_AF-A0A926U9G2-F1
#
_entry.id   AF-A0A926U9G2-F1
#
_cell.length_a   1.000
_cell.length_b   1.000
_cell.length_c   1.000
_cell.angle_alpha   90.00
_cell.angle_beta   90.00
_cell.angle_gamma   90.00
#
_symmetry.space_group_name_H-M   'P 1'
#
loop_
_entity.id
_entity.type
_entity.pdbx_description
1 polymer ?
#
loop_
_entity_poly.entity_id
_entity_poly.type
_entity_poly.pdbx_seq_one_letter_code
_entity_poly.pdbx_strand_id
1 'polypeptide(L)'
;MGQVCYGLGHFIIRGGLPHYFPMQTRTQIAPELPPNRLRLAMHLTQVLQPQLCLSLAQVAQFLGIPEHLICRIEHWPHQLFVHRQDRGGQFVSYRKFAAWVEACALSIRGCADLGVLDWLGQVIREECQRFHYSETVVDYWRQLWRQQHYQLRLALQPRTRP
;
A
#
# COMPACT_ATOMS: atom_id res chain seq x y z
N MET A 1 27.28 53.23 15.90
CA MET A 1 26.17 53.75 15.07
C MET A 1 25.95 52.73 13.96
N GLY A 2 24.83 52.09 13.70
CA GLY A 2 23.49 52.07 14.29
C GLY A 2 22.61 51.09 13.46
N GLN A 3 21.58 50.54 14.11
CA GLN A 3 20.25 50.09 13.62
C GLN A 3 20.15 49.22 12.33
N VAL A 4 19.49 48.04 12.29
CA VAL A 4 18.12 47.61 12.67
C VAL A 4 17.01 48.07 11.69
N CYS A 5 16.56 47.08 10.89
CA CYS A 5 15.16 46.72 10.52
C CYS A 5 14.43 47.19 9.22
N TYR A 6 13.56 46.24 8.82
CA TYR A 6 12.33 46.24 7.97
C TYR A 6 12.54 46.21 6.44
N GLY A 7 11.77 45.46 5.62
CA GLY A 7 10.64 44.55 5.82
C GLY A 7 10.05 44.08 4.47
N LEU A 8 9.26 43.00 4.54
CA LEU A 8 8.09 42.60 3.72
C LEU A 8 8.11 42.73 2.18
N GLY A 9 7.92 41.60 1.50
CA GLY A 9 7.45 41.54 0.11
C GLY A 9 6.91 40.17 -0.27
N HIS A 10 5.58 40.07 -0.38
CA HIS A 10 4.79 38.96 -0.91
C HIS A 10 5.43 38.21 -2.09
N PHE A 11 5.30 36.88 -2.12
CA PHE A 11 5.16 36.14 -3.38
C PHE A 11 3.89 35.30 -3.37
N ILE A 12 2.97 35.70 -4.24
CA ILE A 12 1.69 35.06 -4.53
C ILE A 12 1.93 33.86 -5.44
N ILE A 13 1.24 32.75 -5.17
CA ILE A 13 1.21 31.52 -5.97
C ILE A 13 0.54 31.79 -7.33
N ARG A 14 1.22 31.43 -8.42
CA ARG A 14 0.57 31.07 -9.69
C ARG A 14 1.32 29.93 -10.40
N GLY A 15 0.64 28.79 -10.50
CA GLY A 15 0.64 27.92 -11.68
C GLY A 15 1.93 27.17 -12.04
N GLY A 16 2.10 25.98 -11.48
CA GLY A 16 3.03 24.96 -11.98
C GLY A 16 2.55 23.59 -11.54
N LEU A 17 1.87 22.89 -12.46
CA LEU A 17 1.32 21.54 -12.29
C LEU A 17 2.35 20.57 -11.67
N PRO A 18 1.99 19.74 -10.66
CA PRO A 18 2.78 18.56 -10.40
C PRO A 18 2.64 17.64 -11.61
N HIS A 19 3.77 17.28 -12.21
CA HIS A 19 3.87 16.35 -13.33
C HIS A 19 3.01 15.10 -13.07
N TYR A 20 1.88 15.03 -13.78
CA TYR A 20 1.15 13.80 -13.98
C TYR A 20 2.10 12.82 -14.69
N PHE A 21 2.43 11.72 -14.01
CA PHE A 21 3.03 10.56 -14.65
C PHE A 21 2.15 10.20 -15.87
N PRO A 22 2.73 10.03 -17.08
CA PRO A 22 1.94 9.61 -18.21
C PRO A 22 1.40 8.20 -17.95
N MET A 23 0.07 8.04 -18.06
CA MET A 23 -0.57 6.73 -18.19
C MET A 23 0.03 6.03 -19.40
N GLN A 24 0.93 5.08 -19.15
CA GLN A 24 1.41 4.19 -20.19
C GLN A 24 0.33 3.16 -20.51
N THR A 25 0.01 3.12 -21.78
CA THR A 25 -0.82 2.16 -22.48
C THR A 25 -0.52 0.72 -22.07
N ARG A 26 -1.61 -0.02 -21.90
CA ARG A 26 -1.73 -1.47 -21.76
C ARG A 26 -0.73 -2.23 -22.66
N THR A 27 0.38 -2.64 -22.09
CA THR A 27 1.21 -3.73 -22.59
C THR A 27 1.36 -4.72 -21.44
N GLN A 28 0.78 -5.91 -21.60
CA GLN A 28 0.97 -7.02 -20.67
C GLN A 28 2.43 -7.50 -20.81
N ILE A 29 3.32 -6.88 -20.05
CA ILE A 29 4.64 -7.43 -19.77
C ILE A 29 4.48 -8.07 -18.39
N ALA A 30 4.59 -9.40 -18.33
CA ALA A 30 4.69 -10.10 -17.04
C ALA A 30 5.82 -9.44 -16.25
N PRO A 31 5.61 -9.03 -14.99
CA PRO A 31 6.63 -8.31 -14.24
C PRO A 31 7.85 -9.20 -14.09
N GLU A 32 8.97 -8.83 -14.72
CA GLU A 32 10.24 -9.51 -14.47
C GLU A 32 10.56 -9.41 -12.97
N LEU A 33 10.76 -10.58 -12.35
CA LEU A 33 11.05 -10.72 -10.93
C LEU A 33 12.35 -9.96 -10.60
N PRO A 34 12.33 -8.92 -9.73
CA PRO A 34 13.54 -8.20 -9.42
C PRO A 34 14.45 -9.00 -8.47
N PRO A 35 15.77 -9.02 -8.68
CA PRO A 35 16.71 -9.93 -8.00
C PRO A 35 17.07 -9.58 -6.54
N ASN A 36 16.46 -8.56 -5.93
CA ASN A 36 16.92 -8.01 -4.64
C ASN A 36 15.85 -8.03 -3.52
N ARG A 37 16.21 -8.61 -2.37
CA ARG A 37 15.36 -8.75 -1.17
C ARG A 37 14.83 -7.43 -0.59
N LEU A 38 15.57 -6.32 -0.73
CA LEU A 38 15.11 -4.98 -0.33
C LEU A 38 14.01 -4.42 -1.26
N ARG A 39 13.95 -4.86 -2.52
CA ARG A 39 12.92 -4.46 -3.50
C ARG A 39 11.58 -5.17 -3.30
N LEU A 40 11.55 -6.32 -2.63
CA LEU A 40 10.33 -7.11 -2.43
C LEU A 40 9.39 -6.49 -1.38
N ALA A 41 9.93 -5.99 -0.27
CA ALA A 41 9.16 -5.23 0.71
C ALA A 41 8.66 -3.86 0.15
N MET A 42 9.44 -3.23 -0.74
CA MET A 42 9.00 -2.05 -1.51
C MET A 42 7.84 -2.39 -2.44
N HIS A 43 7.88 -3.54 -3.12
CA HIS A 43 6.84 -3.98 -4.04
C HIS A 43 5.49 -4.22 -3.36
N LEU A 44 5.44 -4.83 -2.17
CA LEU A 44 4.15 -5.04 -1.49
C LEU A 44 3.42 -3.73 -1.26
N THR A 45 4.08 -2.73 -0.68
CA THR A 45 3.41 -1.45 -0.47
C THR A 45 3.08 -0.74 -1.77
N GLN A 46 3.89 -0.87 -2.82
CA GLN A 46 3.63 -0.20 -4.10
C GLN A 46 2.52 -0.90 -4.91
N VAL A 47 2.39 -2.22 -4.76
CA VAL A 47 1.32 -3.05 -5.35
C VAL A 47 0.02 -2.92 -4.56
N LEU A 48 0.10 -2.79 -3.24
CA LEU A 48 -1.06 -2.72 -2.34
C LEU A 48 -1.56 -1.29 -2.10
N GLN A 49 -0.73 -0.26 -2.25
CA GLN A 49 -1.13 1.14 -2.04
C GLN A 49 -2.37 1.55 -2.84
N PRO A 50 -2.52 1.18 -4.14
CA PRO A 50 -3.74 1.47 -4.89
C PRO A 50 -5.00 0.83 -4.30
N GLN A 51 -4.86 -0.28 -3.56
CA GLN A 51 -5.95 -1.03 -2.95
C GLN A 51 -6.21 -0.60 -1.50
N LEU A 52 -5.34 0.23 -0.92
CA LEU A 52 -5.40 0.61 0.47
C LEU A 52 -6.29 1.85 0.66
N CYS A 53 -7.61 1.63 0.61
CA CYS A 53 -8.60 2.65 0.88
C CYS A 53 -8.76 2.87 2.40
N LEU A 54 -7.99 3.80 2.96
CA LEU A 54 -8.15 4.24 4.35
C LEU A 54 -9.04 5.48 4.42
N SER A 55 -10.16 5.38 5.14
CA SER A 55 -11.02 6.53 5.41
C SER A 55 -10.48 7.38 6.56
N LEU A 56 -10.89 8.65 6.62
CA LEU A 56 -10.58 9.55 7.72
C LEU A 56 -11.00 8.93 9.08
N ALA A 57 -12.21 8.36 9.12
CA ALA A 57 -12.76 7.68 10.29
C ALA A 57 -11.87 6.51 10.76
N GLN A 58 -11.37 5.68 9.83
CA GLN A 58 -10.47 4.57 10.17
C GLN A 58 -9.14 5.07 10.75
N VAL A 59 -8.59 6.15 10.22
CA VAL A 59 -7.37 6.77 10.75
C VAL A 59 -7.61 7.38 12.13
N ALA A 60 -8.72 8.10 12.32
CA ALA A 60 -9.09 8.71 13.60
C ALA A 60 -9.35 7.67 14.68
N GLN A 61 -10.09 6.60 14.35
CA GLN A 61 -10.32 5.45 15.23
C GLN A 61 -9.00 4.77 15.62
N PHE A 62 -8.12 4.53 14.65
CA PHE A 62 -6.81 3.94 14.93
C PHE A 62 -5.96 4.81 15.86
N LEU A 63 -6.00 6.12 15.68
CA LEU A 63 -5.26 7.08 16.51
C LEU A 63 -5.92 7.36 17.86
N GLY A 64 -7.17 6.92 18.08
CA GLY A 64 -7.94 7.22 19.29
C GLY A 64 -8.25 8.71 19.44
N ILE A 65 -8.49 9.41 18.33
CA ILE A 65 -8.77 10.86 18.32
C ILE A 65 -10.06 11.19 17.55
N PRO A 66 -10.71 12.33 17.84
CA PRO A 66 -11.77 12.86 17.00
C PRO A 66 -11.29 13.19 15.58
N GLU A 67 -12.14 12.94 14.57
CA GLU A 67 -11.81 13.20 13.15
C GLU A 67 -11.43 14.65 12.87
N HIS A 68 -12.08 15.62 13.53
CA HIS A 68 -11.82 17.05 13.33
C HIS A 68 -10.39 17.49 13.73
N LEU A 69 -9.67 16.68 14.51
CA LEU A 69 -8.27 16.96 14.85
C LEU A 69 -7.30 16.58 13.74
N ILE A 70 -7.73 15.84 12.72
CA ILE A 70 -6.91 15.48 11.56
C ILE A 70 -7.04 16.58 10.50
N CYS A 71 -5.97 17.34 10.29
CA CYS A 71 -5.92 18.40 9.28
C CYS A 71 -5.76 17.84 7.87
N ARG A 72 -4.90 16.82 7.74
CA ARG A 72 -4.42 16.31 6.46
C ARG A 72 -3.79 14.94 6.66
N ILE A 73 -3.94 14.08 5.65
CA ILE A 73 -3.28 12.79 5.57
C ILE A 73 -2.44 12.77 4.28
N GLU A 74 -1.20 12.33 4.39
CA GLU A 74 -0.33 12.08 3.25
C GLU A 74 0.03 10.60 3.18
N HIS A 75 0.04 10.08 1.97
CA HIS A 75 0.44 8.70 1.69
C HIS A 75 1.93 8.67 1.37
N TRP A 76 2.71 8.10 2.27
CA TRP A 76 4.15 7.89 2.09
C TRP A 76 4.43 6.41 1.78
N PRO A 77 5.61 6.08 1.26
CA PRO A 77 6.04 4.68 1.15
C PRO A 77 5.99 4.02 2.53
N HIS A 78 5.20 2.95 2.67
CA HIS A 78 5.02 2.15 3.89
C HIS A 78 4.28 2.78 5.08
N GLN A 79 3.98 4.07 5.04
CA GLN A 79 3.38 4.77 6.18
C GLN A 79 2.45 5.90 5.73
N LEU A 80 1.49 6.25 6.57
CA LEU A 80 0.75 7.49 6.53
C LEU A 80 1.47 8.54 7.34
N PHE A 81 1.48 9.77 6.84
CA PHE A 81 1.79 10.95 7.65
C PHE A 81 0.50 11.71 7.93
N VAL A 82 0.11 11.76 9.20
CA VAL A 82 -1.13 12.38 9.67
C VAL A 82 -0.78 13.69 10.35
N HIS A 83 -1.26 14.79 9.77
CA HIS A 83 -1.16 16.12 10.37
C HIS A 83 -2.29 16.30 11.37
N ARG A 84 -1.96 16.60 12.61
CA ARG A 84 -2.91 16.79 13.70
C ARG A 84 -2.85 18.23 14.24
N GLN A 85 -4.02 18.77 14.61
CA GLN A 85 -4.12 20.09 15.23
C GLN A 85 -3.50 20.14 16.63
N ASP A 86 -3.59 19.03 17.38
CA ASP A 86 -3.26 18.99 18.80
C ASP A 86 -1.77 18.69 19.07
N ARG A 87 -1.10 17.97 18.16
CA ARG A 87 0.27 17.46 18.37
C ARG A 87 1.19 17.57 17.16
N GLY A 88 0.75 18.20 16.08
CA GLY A 88 1.52 18.28 14.83
C GLY A 88 1.48 16.97 14.03
N GLY A 89 2.57 16.65 13.33
CA GLY A 89 2.64 15.49 12.43
C GLY A 89 2.96 14.17 13.11
N GLN A 90 2.30 13.09 12.69
CA GLN A 90 2.52 11.73 13.19
C GLN A 90 2.64 10.72 12.05
N PHE A 91 3.65 9.84 12.12
CA PHE A 91 3.77 8.71 11.20
C PHE A 91 3.06 7.46 11.71
N VAL A 92 2.33 6.79 10.83
CA VAL A 92 1.61 5.54 11.11
C VAL A 92 1.91 4.51 10.04
N SER A 93 2.44 3.34 10.42
CA SER A 93 2.65 2.23 9.47
C SER A 93 1.33 1.68 8.95
N TYR A 94 1.23 1.45 7.63
CA TYR A 94 0.04 0.83 7.02
C TYR A 94 -0.30 -0.54 7.62
N ARG A 95 0.73 -1.28 8.06
CA ARG A 95 0.61 -2.63 8.64
C ARG A 95 -0.27 -2.69 9.89
N LYS A 96 -0.51 -1.55 10.53
CA LYS A 96 -1.34 -1.47 11.73
C LYS A 96 -2.84 -1.40 11.43
N PHE A 97 -3.22 -1.22 10.16
CA PHE A 97 -4.62 -1.13 9.76
C PHE A 97 -5.14 -2.48 9.27
N ALA A 98 -6.39 -2.80 9.61
CA ALA A 98 -7.08 -3.97 9.04
C ALA A 98 -7.14 -3.90 7.50
N ALA A 99 -7.22 -2.70 6.93
CA ALA A 99 -7.20 -2.50 5.48
C ALA A 99 -5.92 -3.03 4.80
N TRP A 100 -4.78 -3.09 5.52
CA TRP A 100 -3.58 -3.72 5.00
C TRP A 100 -3.75 -5.24 4.84
N VAL A 101 -4.39 -5.88 5.83
CA VAL A 101 -4.70 -7.31 5.78
C VAL A 101 -5.61 -7.63 4.61
N GLU A 102 -6.64 -6.80 4.41
CA GLU A 102 -7.58 -6.96 3.30
C GLU A 102 -6.96 -6.65 1.94
N ALA A 103 -6.07 -5.67 1.83
CA ALA A 103 -5.36 -5.39 0.57
C ALA A 103 -4.51 -6.60 0.12
N CYS A 104 -3.79 -7.24 1.04
CA CYS A 104 -3.09 -8.49 0.76
C CYS A 104 -4.05 -9.58 0.27
N ALA A 105 -5.19 -9.74 0.95
CA ALA A 105 -6.20 -10.73 0.60
C ALA A 105 -6.80 -10.50 -0.80
N LEU A 106 -7.13 -9.24 -1.13
CA LEU A 106 -7.64 -8.83 -2.44
C LEU A 106 -6.61 -9.09 -3.54
N SER A 107 -5.34 -8.79 -3.30
CA SER A 107 -4.27 -9.07 -4.25
C SER A 107 -4.11 -10.56 -4.52
N ILE A 108 -4.19 -11.41 -3.49
CA ILE A 108 -4.16 -12.86 -3.66
C ILE A 108 -5.35 -13.32 -4.51
N ARG A 109 -6.57 -12.93 -4.16
CA ARG A 109 -7.79 -13.35 -4.88
C ARG A 109 -7.85 -12.80 -6.31
N GLY A 110 -7.26 -11.63 -6.56
CA GLY A 110 -7.22 -10.97 -7.86
C GLY A 110 -6.17 -11.52 -8.81
N CYS A 111 -5.27 -12.41 -8.36
CA CYS A 111 -4.26 -13.01 -9.21
C CYS A 111 -4.89 -13.94 -10.25
N ALA A 112 -4.63 -13.67 -11.54
CA ALA A 112 -5.12 -14.47 -12.66
C ALA A 112 -4.04 -15.40 -13.27
N ASP A 113 -2.82 -15.34 -12.75
CA ASP A 113 -1.66 -16.10 -13.23
C ASP A 113 -0.98 -16.82 -12.06
N LEU A 114 -0.58 -18.08 -12.28
CA LEU A 114 0.06 -18.90 -11.25
C LEU A 114 1.45 -18.37 -10.87
N GLY A 115 2.24 -17.91 -11.85
CA GLY A 115 3.57 -17.36 -11.59
C GLY A 115 3.50 -16.08 -10.75
N VAL A 116 2.55 -15.20 -11.06
CA VAL A 116 2.28 -13.99 -10.25
C VAL A 116 1.80 -14.35 -8.85
N LEU A 117 0.93 -15.36 -8.70
CA LEU A 117 0.45 -15.82 -7.40
C LEU A 117 1.58 -16.42 -6.55
N ASP A 118 2.46 -17.22 -7.14
CA ASP A 118 3.62 -17.81 -6.47
C ASP A 118 4.58 -16.71 -5.99
N TRP A 119 4.88 -15.74 -6.86
CA TRP A 119 5.66 -14.56 -6.51
C TRP A 119 5.04 -13.78 -5.36
N LEU A 120 3.74 -13.49 -5.41
CA LEU A 120 3.02 -12.79 -4.35
C LEU A 120 3.09 -13.57 -3.03
N GLY A 121 2.96 -14.90 -3.09
CA GLY A 121 3.09 -15.78 -1.93
C GLY A 121 4.50 -15.73 -1.29
N GLN A 122 5.56 -15.68 -2.10
CA GLN A 122 6.92 -15.49 -1.61
C GLN A 122 7.07 -14.13 -0.94
N VAL A 123 6.59 -13.08 -1.58
CA VAL A 123 6.68 -11.70 -1.09
C VAL A 123 5.95 -11.53 0.25
N ILE A 124 4.74 -12.08 0.40
CA ILE A 124 3.99 -12.07 1.67
C ILE A 124 4.73 -12.90 2.74
N ARG A 125 5.34 -14.04 2.36
CA ARG A 125 6.12 -14.85 3.31
C ARG A 125 7.30 -14.07 3.87
N GLU A 126 8.05 -13.37 3.03
CA GLU A 126 9.18 -12.54 3.46
C GLU A 126 8.73 -11.37 4.34
N GLU A 127 7.60 -10.74 4.00
CA GLU A 127 6.96 -9.71 4.82
C GLU A 127 6.61 -10.23 6.22
N CYS A 128 6.03 -11.44 6.32
CA CYS A 128 5.72 -12.09 7.60
C CYS A 128 6.96 -12.51 8.40
N GLN A 129 8.09 -12.74 7.75
CA GLN A 129 9.36 -13.02 8.43
C GLN A 129 9.97 -11.74 9.01
N ARG A 130 9.77 -10.61 8.33
CA ARG A 130 10.36 -9.32 8.71
C ARG A 130 9.54 -8.57 9.75
N PHE A 131 8.22 -8.71 9.72
CA PHE A 131 7.30 -8.01 10.61
C PHE A 131 6.43 -8.99 11.38
N HIS A 132 6.07 -8.62 12.61
CA HIS A 132 5.26 -9.46 13.47
C HIS A 132 3.79 -9.34 13.09
N TYR A 133 3.23 -10.44 12.57
CA TYR A 133 1.79 -10.61 12.34
C TYR A 133 1.27 -11.71 13.27
N SER A 134 -0.01 -11.63 13.65
CA SER A 134 -0.63 -12.72 14.40
C SER A 134 -0.73 -13.97 13.53
N GLU A 135 -0.65 -15.15 14.17
CA GLU A 135 -0.78 -16.44 13.48
C GLU A 135 -2.08 -16.54 12.69
N THR A 136 -3.17 -15.97 13.24
CA THR A 136 -4.48 -15.89 12.57
C THR A 136 -4.44 -15.15 11.22
N VAL A 137 -3.71 -14.03 11.13
CA VAL A 137 -3.57 -13.27 9.88
C VAL A 137 -2.72 -14.04 8.88
N VAL A 138 -1.63 -14.65 9.35
CA VAL A 138 -0.74 -15.44 8.50
C VAL A 138 -1.47 -16.65 7.92
N ASP A 139 -2.24 -17.37 8.73
CA ASP A 139 -3.02 -18.52 8.30
C ASP A 139 -4.15 -18.15 7.36
N TYR A 140 -4.81 -17.01 7.60
CA TYR A 140 -5.80 -16.46 6.69
C TYR A 140 -5.20 -16.25 5.28
N TRP A 141 -4.07 -15.57 5.17
CA TRP A 141 -3.40 -15.37 3.87
C TRP A 141 -2.94 -16.69 3.23
N ARG A 142 -2.41 -17.63 4.01
CA ARG A 142 -2.02 -18.97 3.52
C ARG A 142 -3.23 -19.74 2.97
N GLN A 143 -4.39 -19.62 3.60
CA GLN A 143 -5.61 -20.27 3.13
C GLN A 143 -6.08 -19.66 1.82
N LEU A 144 -6.12 -18.33 1.71
CA LEU A 144 -6.49 -17.64 0.48
C LEU A 144 -5.57 -18.00 -0.67
N TRP A 145 -4.26 -18.04 -0.43
CA TRP A 145 -3.28 -18.41 -1.44
C TRP A 145 -3.52 -19.84 -1.95
N ARG A 146 -3.74 -20.80 -1.05
CA ARG A 146 -4.04 -22.20 -1.41
C ARG A 146 -5.32 -22.31 -2.23
N GLN A 147 -6.36 -21.58 -1.83
CA GLN A 147 -7.63 -21.54 -2.55
C GLN A 147 -7.44 -21.01 -3.97
N GLN A 148 -6.78 -19.85 -4.12
CA GLN A 148 -6.57 -19.25 -5.44
C GLN A 148 -5.70 -20.14 -6.33
N HIS A 149 -4.63 -20.70 -5.79
CA HIS A 149 -3.73 -21.58 -6.53
C HIS A 149 -4.48 -22.82 -7.06
N TYR A 150 -5.37 -23.40 -6.24
CA TYR A 150 -6.24 -24.49 -6.67
C TYR A 150 -7.19 -24.07 -7.82
N GLN A 151 -7.86 -22.91 -7.68
CA GLN A 151 -8.77 -22.40 -8.72
C GLN A 151 -8.07 -22.17 -10.06
N LEU A 152 -6.90 -21.54 -10.04
CA LEU A 152 -6.11 -21.29 -11.24
C LEU A 152 -5.64 -22.60 -11.89
N ARG A 153 -5.22 -23.60 -11.10
CA ARG A 153 -4.85 -24.92 -11.66
C ARG A 153 -6.02 -25.62 -12.32
N LEU A 154 -7.23 -25.54 -11.75
CA LEU A 154 -8.42 -26.10 -12.39
C LEU A 154 -8.75 -25.38 -13.70
N ALA A 155 -8.64 -24.05 -13.72
CA ALA A 155 -8.90 -23.25 -14.91
C ALA A 155 -7.93 -23.55 -16.07
N LEU A 156 -6.71 -24.01 -15.77
CA LEU A 156 -5.71 -24.42 -16.75
C LEU A 156 -5.90 -25.85 -17.27
N GLN A 157 -6.76 -26.67 -16.65
CA GLN A 157 -7.03 -28.00 -17.18
C GLN A 157 -7.82 -27.86 -18.48
N PRO A 158 -7.40 -28.55 -19.56
CA PRO A 158 -8.16 -28.52 -20.81
C PRO A 158 -9.57 -29.04 -20.52
N ARG A 159 -10.60 -28.28 -20.93
CA ARG A 159 -11.97 -28.77 -20.92
C ARG A 159 -12.04 -29.94 -21.88
N THR A 160 -11.89 -31.17 -21.37
CA THR A 160 -12.31 -32.37 -22.08
C THR A 160 -13.81 -32.26 -22.28
N ARG A 161 -14.22 -31.82 -23.47
CA ARG A 161 -15.60 -31.96 -23.91
C ARG A 161 -15.83 -33.45 -24.17
N PRO A 162 -16.94 -34.03 -23.69
CA PRO A 162 -17.34 -35.38 -24.04
C PRO A 162 -17.64 -35.50 -25.54
#